data_AF-A0A1X2IJR4-F1
#
_entry.id   AF-A0A1X2IJR4-F1
#
_cell.length_a   1.000
_cell.length_b   1.000
_cell.length_c   1.000
_cell.angle_alpha   90.00
_cell.angle_beta   90.00
_cell.angle_gamma   90.00
#
_symmetry.space_group_name_H-M   'P 1'
#
loop_
_entity.id
_entity.type
_entity.pdbx_description
1 polymer ?
#
loop_
_entity_poly.entity_id
_entity_poly.type
_entity_poly.pdbx_seq_one_letter_code
_entity_poly.pdbx_strand_id
1 'polypeptide(L)' 'MANARLPIEYRDVCSKMLISLNKCRGETFYLPWKCENERHDYEKCQYDDFKRRAAAQKAQKDEE' A
#
# COMPACT_ATOMS: atom_id res chain seq x y z
N MET A 1 2.96 -13.54 -1.14
CA MET A 1 2.38 -12.72 -2.23
C MET A 1 1.61 -13.57 -3.24
N ALA A 2 2.21 -14.62 -3.84
CA ALA A 2 1.54 -15.47 -4.85
C ALA A 2 0.21 -16.10 -4.36
N ASN A 3 0.19 -16.60 -3.12
CA ASN A 3 -1.00 -17.23 -2.53
C ASN A 3 -2.18 -16.26 -2.34
N ALA A 4 -1.91 -14.96 -2.19
CA ALA A 4 -2.93 -13.93 -1.99
C ALA A 4 -3.53 -13.40 -3.29
N ARG A 5 -3.08 -13.90 -4.46
CA ARG A 5 -3.59 -13.54 -5.79
C ARG A 5 -3.70 -12.02 -6.03
N LEU A 6 -2.72 -11.26 -5.54
CA LEU A 6 -2.67 -9.82 -5.76
C LEU A 6 -2.35 -9.51 -7.25
N PRO A 7 -3.04 -8.53 -7.86
CA PRO A 7 -2.69 -7.95 -9.15
C PRO A 7 -1.24 -7.42 -9.15
N ILE A 8 -0.62 -7.34 -10.32
CA ILE A 8 0.81 -7.00 -10.43
C ILE A 8 1.08 -5.58 -9.93
N GLU A 9 0.12 -4.68 -10.10
CA GLU A 9 0.22 -3.28 -9.70
C GLU A 9 0.40 -3.11 -8.18
N TYR A 10 -0.16 -4.03 -7.38
CA TYR A 10 -0.11 -3.99 -5.92
C TYR A 10 0.97 -4.91 -5.32
N ARG A 11 1.94 -5.36 -6.12
CA ARG A 11 3.09 -6.16 -5.66
C ARG A 11 4.29 -5.27 -5.33
N ASP A 12 4.05 -4.30 -4.46
CA ASP A 12 5.03 -3.32 -4.00
C ASP A 12 5.55 -3.66 -2.59
N VAL A 13 6.37 -2.79 -2.03
CA VAL A 13 6.92 -2.97 -0.66
C VAL A 13 5.81 -3.01 0.39
N CYS A 14 4.69 -2.31 0.17
CA CYS A 14 3.56 -2.20 1.10
C CYS A 14 2.55 -3.35 1.00
N SER A 15 2.73 -4.27 0.04
CA SER A 15 1.82 -5.39 -0.24
C SER A 15 1.52 -6.31 0.96
N LYS A 16 2.40 -6.36 1.98
CA LYS A 16 2.14 -7.14 3.21
C LYS A 16 0.93 -6.61 3.98
N MET A 17 0.77 -5.29 4.06
CA MET A 17 -0.35 -4.66 4.77
C MET A 17 -1.66 -4.74 3.97
N LEU A 18 -1.56 -4.79 2.65
CA LEU A 18 -2.72 -4.98 1.78
C LEU A 18 -3.35 -6.36 1.99
N ILE A 19 -2.54 -7.40 2.25
CA ILE A 19 -3.05 -8.74 2.53
C ILE A 19 -3.87 -8.77 3.83
N SER A 20 -3.39 -8.13 4.90
CA SER A 20 -4.15 -8.02 6.16
C SER A 20 -5.44 -7.23 5.98
N LEU A 21 -5.37 -6.10 5.27
CA LEU A 21 -6.54 -5.27 4.98
C LEU A 21 -7.60 -6.02 4.16
N ASN A 22 -7.19 -6.78 3.14
CA ASN A 22 -8.12 -7.57 2.34
C ASN A 22 -8.75 -8.73 3.12
N LYS A 23 -8.01 -9.29 4.09
CA LYS A 23 -8.57 -10.29 5.01
C LYS A 23 -9.67 -9.67 5.88
N CYS A 24 -9.41 -8.53 6.53
CA CYS A 24 -10.41 -7.85 7.35
C CYS A 24 -11.62 -7.39 6.52
N ARG A 25 -11.40 -6.88 5.30
CA ARG A 25 -12.49 -6.53 4.37
C ARG A 25 -13.36 -7.72 4.01
N GLY A 26 -12.76 -8.90 3.78
CA GLY A 26 -13.50 -10.14 3.53
C GLY A 26 -14.34 -10.58 4.72
N GLU A 27 -13.79 -10.50 5.94
CA GLU A 27 -14.48 -10.88 7.18
C GLU A 27 -15.61 -9.90 7.55
N THR A 28 -15.46 -8.62 7.23
CA THR A 28 -16.40 -7.56 7.58
C THR A 28 -17.32 -7.13 6.44
N PHE A 29 -17.34 -7.87 5.33
CA PHE A 29 -18.16 -7.57 4.15
C PHE A 29 -17.93 -6.15 3.60
N TYR A 30 -16.70 -5.65 3.65
CA TYR A 30 -16.29 -4.35 3.11
C TYR A 30 -17.03 -3.14 3.72
N LEU A 31 -17.48 -3.24 4.97
CA LEU A 31 -18.12 -2.12 5.66
C LEU A 31 -17.14 -0.95 5.86
N PRO A 32 -17.53 0.29 5.55
CA PRO A 32 -16.59 1.42 5.47
C PRO A 32 -16.05 1.90 6.82
N TRP A 33 -16.72 1.57 7.93
CA TRP A 33 -16.33 1.92 9.31
C TRP A 33 -15.56 0.79 10.02
N LYS A 34 -15.20 -0.28 9.31
CA LYS A 34 -14.37 -1.37 9.82
C LYS A 34 -13.00 -1.35 9.13
N CYS A 35 -12.00 -1.92 9.80
CA CYS A 35 -10.62 -2.04 9.29
C CYS A 35 -9.90 -0.68 9.07
N GLU A 36 -10.28 0.37 9.82
CA GLU A 36 -9.69 1.72 9.63
C GLU A 36 -8.20 1.78 9.94
N ASN A 37 -7.75 1.09 11.00
CA ASN A 37 -6.34 1.07 11.40
C ASN A 37 -5.47 0.44 10.30
N GLU A 38 -5.88 -0.72 9.80
CA GLU A 38 -5.16 -1.44 8.75
C GLU A 38 -5.17 -0.66 7.42
N ARG A 39 -6.27 0.05 7.13
CA ARG A 39 -6.35 0.97 5.99
C ARG A 39 -5.34 2.10 6.15
N HIS A 40 -5.33 2.76 7.30
CA HIS A 40 -4.42 3.87 7.57
C HIS A 40 -2.96 3.43 7.54
N ASP A 41 -2.63 2.25 8.07
CA ASP A 41 -1.27 1.70 8.02
C ASP A 41 -0.80 1.45 6.58
N TYR A 42 -1.68 0.90 5.73
CA TYR A 42 -1.39 0.73 4.31
C TYR A 42 -1.21 2.07 3.58
N GLU A 43 -2.08 3.06 3.85
CA GLU A 43 -1.99 4.40 3.26
C GLU A 43 -0.72 5.14 3.68
N LYS A 44 -0.32 5.02 4.95
CA LYS A 44 0.92 5.58 5.45
C LYS A 44 2.13 4.98 4.73
N CYS A 45 2.16 3.67 4.55
CA CYS A 45 3.23 3.00 3.82
C CYS A 45 3.32 3.50 2.36
N GLN A 46 2.18 3.60 1.67
CA GLN A 46 2.11 4.14 0.31
C GLN A 46 2.61 5.59 0.22
N TYR A 47 2.27 6.39 1.23
CA TYR A 47 2.71 7.78 1.30
C TYR A 47 4.22 7.90 1.49
N ASP A 48 4.81 7.04 2.32
CA ASP A 48 6.26 7.00 2.53
C ASP A 48 7.00 6.53 1.26
N ASP A 49 6.46 5.55 0.53
CA ASP A 49 6.99 5.12 -0.76
C ASP A 49 6.91 6.23 -1.83
N PHE A 50 5.78 6.94 -1.89
CA PHE A 50 5.61 8.08 -2.78
C PHE A 50 6.65 9.17 -2.51
N LYS A 51 6.85 9.56 -1.24
CA LYS A 51 7.87 10.55 -0.86
C LYS A 51 9.27 10.11 -1.30
N ARG A 52 9.61 8.82 -1.12
CA ARG A 52 10.90 8.27 -1.57
C ARG A 52 11.06 8.41 -3.09
N ARG A 53 10.03 8.08 -3.87
CA ARG A 53 10.07 8.20 -5.34
C ARG A 53 10.13 9.65 -5.80
N ALA A 54 9.39 10.54 -5.16
CA ALA A 54 9.43 11.96 -5.46
C ALA A 54 10.82 12.57 -5.16
N ALA A 55 11.47 12.16 -4.07
CA ALA A 55 12.84 12.57 -3.76
C ALA A 55 13.84 12.06 -4.80
N ALA A 56 13.73 10.80 -5.23
CA ALA A 56 14.58 10.24 -6.29
C ALA A 56 14.41 10.99 -7.63
N GLN A 57 13.17 11.32 -8.00
CA GLN A 57 12.90 12.11 -9.21
C GLN A 57 13.45 13.53 -9.14
N LYS A 58 13.43 14.17 -7.96
CA LYS A 58 14.05 15.49 -7.78
C LYS A 58 15.56 15.43 -7.95
N ALA A 59 16.22 14.46 -7.30
CA ALA A 59 17.66 14.27 -7.44
C ALA A 59 18.09 14.05 -8.90
N GLN A 60 17.33 13.25 -9.67
CA GLN A 60 17.60 13.04 -11.10
C GLN A 60 17.47 14.32 -11.94
N LYS A 61 16.57 15.24 -11.56
CA LYS A 61 16.40 16.53 -12.25
C LYS A 61 17.47 17.55 -11.88
N ASP A 62 18.00 17.47 -10.65
CA ASP A 62 19.06 18.37 -10.19
C ASP A 62 20.43 17.97 -10.77
N GLU A 63 20.58 16.71 -11.20
CA GLU A 63 21.76 16.18 -11.90
C GLU A 63 21.75 16.46 -13.42
N GLU A 64 20.60 16.80 -14.00
CA GLU A 64 20.41 17.21 -15.41
C GLU A 64 20.68 18.71 -15.61
#